data_AF-A0AAD2HYB8-F1
#
_entry.id   AF-A0AAD2HYB8-F1
#
_cell.length_a   1.000
_cell.length_b   1.000
_cell.length_c   1.000
_cell.angle_alpha   90.00
_cell.angle_beta   90.00
_cell.angle_gamma   90.00
#
_symmetry.space_group_name_H-M   'P 1'
#
loop_
_entity.id
_entity.type
_entity.pdbx_description
1 polymer ?
#
loop_
_entity_poly.entity_id
_entity_poly.type
_entity_poly.pdbx_seq_one_letter_code
_entity_poly.pdbx_strand_id
1 'polypeptide(L)'
;MLESQVAQQAEEEARVAREDWARDSERPAANWVDLSDNNFEEAVNEAMVLASATKGRLPRSGTEAMRESEMWGPAMRAEMDQMKEKKVWTLVDLLEGERALDGMWVFDLKMDGAGEVVKRKARWVARGDQMVEGRDFGTKWAMVARMESVRMVFAVASVKGLHVRQWDFSGAYLNRTMDQAVYMKQPRGFEEKGEETKVCLLLRPLYGLVQAGHIWYKTLSTGYGELGYHENVADPCVRT
;
A
#
# COMPACT_ATOMS: atom_id res chain seq x y z
N MET A 1 26.57 1.82 -13.56
CA MET A 1 26.25 2.39 -14.90
C MET A 1 25.67 1.37 -15.89
N LEU A 2 25.95 0.05 -15.80
CA LEU A 2 25.35 -0.96 -16.69
C LEU A 2 23.90 -1.37 -16.33
N GLU A 3 23.53 -1.35 -15.04
CA GLU A 3 22.17 -1.70 -14.59
C GLU A 3 21.10 -0.68 -15.04
N SER A 4 21.51 0.55 -15.36
CA SER A 4 20.62 1.61 -15.83
C SER A 4 20.03 1.31 -17.19
N GLN A 5 20.79 0.70 -18.10
CA GLN A 5 20.35 0.43 -19.46
C GLN A 5 19.46 -0.81 -19.52
N VAL A 6 19.81 -1.85 -18.77
CA VAL A 6 18.99 -3.08 -18.66
C VAL A 6 17.63 -2.78 -18.05
N ALA A 7 17.57 -1.93 -17.01
CA ALA A 7 16.31 -1.51 -16.41
C ALA A 7 15.46 -0.65 -17.35
N GLN A 8 16.07 0.26 -18.12
CA GLN A 8 15.37 1.05 -19.13
C GLN A 8 14.83 0.19 -20.27
N GLN A 9 15.59 -0.82 -20.70
CA GLN A 9 15.16 -1.76 -21.74
C GLN A 9 13.97 -2.61 -21.27
N ALA A 10 14.03 -3.12 -20.03
CA ALA A 10 12.92 -3.88 -19.44
C ALA A 10 11.65 -3.03 -19.27
N GLU A 11 11.79 -1.74 -18.94
CA GLU A 11 10.68 -0.80 -18.81
C GLU A 11 10.04 -0.46 -20.17
N GLU A 12 10.86 -0.30 -21.23
CA GLU A 12 10.39 -0.08 -22.60
C GLU A 12 9.69 -1.33 -23.17
N GLU A 13 10.26 -2.51 -22.92
CA GLU A 13 9.70 -3.81 -23.34
C GLU A 13 8.34 -4.08 -22.68
N ALA A 14 8.21 -3.80 -21.38
CA ALA A 14 6.95 -3.92 -20.66
C ALA A 14 5.89 -2.91 -21.13
N ARG A 15 6.31 -1.70 -21.53
CA ARG A 15 5.42 -0.68 -22.13
C ARG A 15 4.88 -1.12 -23.48
N VAL A 16 5.72 -1.75 -24.31
CA VAL A 16 5.32 -2.34 -25.61
C VAL A 16 4.42 -3.56 -25.42
N ALA A 17 4.71 -4.39 -24.42
CA ALA A 17 3.93 -5.58 -24.08
C ALA A 17 2.55 -5.29 -23.45
N ARG A 18 2.23 -4.01 -23.19
CA ARG A 18 0.99 -3.56 -22.52
C ARG A 18 0.79 -4.18 -21.14
N GLU A 19 1.88 -4.44 -20.43
CA GLU A 19 1.81 -4.95 -19.05
C GLU A 19 1.34 -3.85 -18.10
N ASP A 20 0.43 -4.20 -17.17
CA ASP A 20 -0.30 -3.25 -16.33
C ASP A 20 0.63 -2.47 -15.37
N TRP A 21 1.78 -3.05 -15.00
CA TRP A 21 2.76 -2.41 -14.10
C TRP A 21 3.55 -1.28 -14.76
N ALA A 22 3.66 -1.26 -16.09
CA ALA A 22 4.31 -0.19 -16.86
C ALA A 22 3.33 0.91 -17.33
N ARG A 23 2.04 0.75 -17.04
CA ARG A 23 0.95 1.66 -17.45
C ARG A 23 0.51 2.66 -16.38
N ASP A 24 1.08 2.63 -15.18
CA ASP A 24 0.78 3.63 -14.12
C ASP A 24 1.33 5.04 -14.46
N SER A 25 1.80 5.25 -15.71
CA SER A 25 2.36 6.50 -16.24
C SER A 25 1.39 7.37 -17.04
N GLU A 26 0.08 7.09 -17.06
CA GLU A 26 -0.86 8.21 -17.26
C GLU A 26 -0.83 9.08 -16.00
N ARG A 27 0.29 9.82 -15.88
CA ARG A 27 0.37 10.99 -15.03
C ARG A 27 -0.82 11.86 -15.46
N PRO A 28 -1.76 12.22 -14.57
CA PRO A 28 -2.72 13.25 -14.91
C PRO A 28 -1.92 14.43 -15.46
N ALA A 29 -2.37 15.01 -16.58
CA ALA A 29 -1.70 16.11 -17.25
C ALA A 29 -1.17 17.07 -16.18
N ALA A 30 0.15 17.16 -16.08
CA ALA A 30 0.81 17.75 -14.94
C ALA A 30 0.41 19.22 -14.83
N ASN A 31 -0.42 19.55 -13.85
CA ASN A 31 -0.45 20.88 -13.27
C ASN A 31 0.90 21.06 -12.55
N TRP A 32 1.93 21.41 -13.31
CA TRP A 32 3.22 21.79 -12.74
C TRP A 32 2.99 23.07 -11.94
N VAL A 33 3.06 22.95 -10.61
CA VAL A 33 3.27 24.11 -9.76
C VAL A 33 4.73 24.50 -9.94
N ASP A 34 4.96 25.71 -10.46
CA ASP A 34 6.29 26.29 -10.51
C ASP A 34 6.78 26.53 -9.07
N LEU A 35 7.76 25.75 -8.63
CA LEU A 35 8.37 25.86 -7.30
C LEU A 35 9.36 27.03 -7.21
N SER A 36 9.60 27.76 -8.30
CA SER A 36 10.41 28.98 -8.28
C SER A 36 9.63 30.17 -7.72
N ASP A 37 8.30 30.10 -7.74
CA ASP A 37 7.43 31.02 -7.02
C ASP A 37 7.29 30.52 -5.58
N ASN A 38 7.71 31.35 -4.62
CA ASN A 38 7.75 31.05 -3.18
C ASN A 38 6.36 30.80 -2.52
N ASN A 39 5.33 30.45 -3.28
CA ASN A 39 3.97 30.21 -2.78
C ASN A 39 3.66 28.74 -2.52
N PHE A 40 4.58 28.07 -1.81
CA PHE A 40 4.42 26.67 -1.38
C PHE A 40 3.11 26.44 -0.61
N GLU A 41 2.66 27.41 0.20
CA GLU A 41 1.40 27.31 0.95
C GLU A 41 0.16 27.31 0.06
N GLU A 42 0.16 28.06 -1.04
CA GLU A 42 -0.97 28.14 -1.96
C GLU A 42 -1.10 26.85 -2.78
N ALA A 43 0.02 26.32 -3.27
CA ALA A 43 0.08 25.03 -3.96
C ALA A 43 -0.38 23.85 -3.08
N VAL A 44 0.01 23.87 -1.79
CA VAL A 44 -0.42 22.85 -0.83
C VAL A 44 -1.91 22.98 -0.52
N ASN A 45 -2.42 24.21 -0.37
CA ASN A 45 -3.86 24.45 -0.17
C ASN A 45 -4.68 24.02 -1.38
N GLU A 46 -4.23 24.30 -2.60
CA GLU A 46 -4.92 23.93 -3.83
C GLU A 46 -4.98 22.40 -3.99
N ALA A 47 -3.88 21.70 -3.71
CA ALA A 47 -3.84 20.24 -3.65
C ALA A 47 -4.76 19.67 -2.55
N MET A 48 -4.85 20.34 -1.39
CA MET A 48 -5.72 19.92 -0.28
C MET A 48 -7.21 20.15 -0.59
N VAL A 49 -7.55 21.24 -1.28
CA VAL A 49 -8.91 21.53 -1.75
C VAL A 49 -9.34 20.52 -2.82
N LEU A 50 -8.47 20.20 -3.78
CA LEU A 50 -8.68 19.12 -4.76
C LEU A 50 -8.90 17.76 -4.09
N ALA A 51 -8.13 17.43 -3.05
CA ALA A 51 -8.32 16.20 -2.29
C ALA A 51 -9.66 16.18 -1.52
N SER A 52 -10.17 17.33 -1.08
CA SER A 52 -11.44 17.46 -0.35
C SER A 52 -12.68 17.41 -1.26
N ALA A 53 -12.54 17.72 -2.55
CA ALA A 53 -13.63 17.79 -3.51
C ALA A 53 -13.95 16.41 -4.11
N THR A 54 -14.27 15.41 -3.29
CA THR A 54 -14.71 14.10 -3.79
C THR A 54 -16.12 14.23 -4.39
N LYS A 55 -16.23 14.50 -5.70
CA LYS A 55 -17.50 14.55 -6.44
C LYS A 55 -18.25 13.21 -6.54
N GLY A 56 -17.66 12.10 -6.06
CA GLY A 56 -18.23 10.75 -6.10
C GLY A 56 -18.65 10.24 -4.72
N ARG A 57 -19.86 9.68 -4.61
CA ARG A 57 -20.34 9.03 -3.37
C ARG A 57 -19.54 7.75 -3.12
N LEU A 58 -18.77 7.72 -2.04
CA LEU A 58 -18.11 6.51 -1.56
C LEU A 58 -19.09 5.63 -0.77
N PRO A 59 -19.13 4.31 -1.02
CA PRO A 59 -19.91 3.41 -0.20
C PRO A 59 -19.30 3.35 1.20
N ARG A 60 -20.17 3.44 2.22
CA ARG A 60 -19.76 3.46 3.63
C ARG A 60 -19.52 2.06 4.20
N SER A 61 -19.92 1.03 3.47
CA SER A 61 -19.85 -0.37 3.87
C SER A 61 -19.67 -1.28 2.65
N GLY A 62 -19.00 -2.42 2.86
CA GLY A 62 -18.95 -3.49 1.86
C GLY A 62 -20.33 -3.97 1.41
N THR A 63 -21.34 -3.97 2.29
CA THR A 63 -22.72 -4.33 1.90
C THR A 63 -23.36 -3.33 0.96
N GLU A 64 -23.05 -2.04 1.09
CA GLU A 64 -23.51 -1.00 0.18
C GLU A 64 -22.81 -1.13 -1.18
N ALA A 65 -21.49 -1.33 -1.16
CA ALA A 65 -20.71 -1.60 -2.36
C ALA A 65 -21.16 -2.85 -3.12
N MET A 66 -21.63 -3.89 -2.41
CA MET A 66 -22.22 -5.08 -3.04
C MET A 66 -23.58 -4.83 -3.69
N ARG A 67 -24.39 -3.91 -3.14
CA ARG A 67 -25.62 -3.47 -3.82
C ARG A 67 -25.29 -2.69 -5.10
N GLU A 68 -24.19 -1.95 -5.06
CA GLU A 68 -23.60 -1.24 -6.19
C GLU A 68 -22.54 -2.09 -6.92
N SER A 69 -22.80 -3.40 -7.09
CA SER A 69 -21.81 -4.36 -7.60
C SER A 69 -21.29 -4.04 -8.99
N GLU A 70 -22.08 -3.34 -9.80
CA GLU A 70 -21.67 -2.89 -11.13
C GLU A 70 -20.51 -1.90 -11.07
N MET A 71 -20.48 -1.03 -10.05
CA MET A 71 -19.43 -0.04 -9.85
C MET A 71 -18.24 -0.59 -9.07
N TRP A 72 -18.49 -1.29 -7.96
CA TRP A 72 -17.44 -1.69 -7.00
C TRP A 72 -17.02 -3.15 -7.09
N GLY A 73 -17.86 -4.01 -7.66
CA GLY A 73 -17.59 -5.44 -7.80
C GLY A 73 -16.29 -5.78 -8.54
N PRO A 74 -15.96 -5.12 -9.67
CA PRO A 74 -14.68 -5.36 -10.35
C PRO A 74 -13.48 -5.03 -9.46
N ALA A 75 -13.52 -3.93 -8.71
CA ALA A 75 -12.42 -3.53 -7.82
C ALA A 75 -12.27 -4.49 -6.63
N MET A 76 -13.39 -4.93 -6.05
CA MET A 76 -13.38 -5.91 -4.96
C MET A 76 -12.84 -7.28 -5.43
N ARG A 77 -13.22 -7.72 -6.64
CA ARG A 77 -12.68 -8.95 -7.24
C ARG A 77 -11.18 -8.86 -7.48
N ALA A 78 -10.71 -7.77 -8.08
CA ALA A 78 -9.29 -7.57 -8.33
C ALA A 78 -8.44 -7.65 -7.04
N GLU A 79 -8.93 -7.06 -5.95
CA GLU A 79 -8.29 -7.17 -4.64
C GLU A 79 -8.25 -8.63 -4.14
N MET A 80 -9.38 -9.35 -4.22
CA MET A 80 -9.45 -10.75 -3.80
C MET A 80 -8.55 -11.66 -4.66
N ASP A 81 -8.47 -11.42 -5.97
CA ASP A 81 -7.61 -12.16 -6.88
C ASP A 81 -6.13 -11.94 -6.55
N GLN A 82 -5.73 -10.69 -6.27
CA GLN A 82 -4.38 -10.39 -5.79
C GLN A 82 -4.06 -11.12 -4.46
N MET A 83 -5.03 -11.16 -3.53
CA MET A 83 -4.84 -11.84 -2.25
C MET A 83 -4.71 -13.36 -2.42
N LYS A 84 -5.44 -13.96 -3.36
CA LYS A 84 -5.32 -15.38 -3.72
C LYS A 84 -3.98 -15.68 -4.38
N GLU A 85 -3.59 -14.87 -5.37
CA GLU A 85 -2.31 -15.01 -6.08
C GLU A 85 -1.12 -14.95 -5.10
N LYS A 86 -1.12 -13.95 -4.22
CA LYS A 86 -0.08 -13.80 -3.20
C LYS A 86 -0.22 -14.79 -2.04
N LYS A 87 -1.21 -15.69 -2.03
CA LYS A 87 -1.46 -16.65 -0.94
C LYS A 87 -1.42 -15.97 0.43
N VAL A 88 -2.19 -14.88 0.58
CA VAL A 88 -2.16 -14.04 1.77
C VAL A 88 -2.64 -14.81 3.01
N TRP A 89 -3.57 -15.74 2.84
CA TRP A 89 -4.07 -16.60 3.89
C TRP A 89 -4.38 -18.01 3.39
N THR A 90 -4.64 -18.90 4.33
CA THR A 90 -5.22 -20.22 4.10
C THR A 90 -6.46 -20.41 4.98
N LEU A 91 -7.40 -21.25 4.56
CA LEU A 91 -8.62 -21.52 5.34
C LEU A 91 -8.37 -22.66 6.32
N VAL A 92 -8.68 -22.40 7.59
CA VAL A 92 -8.52 -23.36 8.69
C VAL A 92 -9.73 -23.30 9.62
N ASP A 93 -9.96 -24.38 10.36
CA ASP A 93 -10.87 -24.35 11.49
C ASP A 93 -10.26 -23.47 12.60
N LEU A 94 -11.10 -22.64 13.23
CA LEU A 94 -10.66 -21.80 14.33
C LEU A 94 -10.30 -22.70 15.52
N LEU A 95 -9.06 -22.58 16.00
CA LEU A 95 -8.59 -23.33 17.16
C LEU A 95 -9.36 -22.91 18.42
N GLU A 96 -9.58 -23.86 19.32
CA GLU A 96 -10.26 -23.60 20.58
C GLU A 96 -9.47 -22.60 21.43
N GLY A 97 -10.13 -21.53 21.89
CA GLY A 97 -9.51 -20.44 22.65
C GLY A 97 -8.91 -19.32 21.81
N GLU A 98 -8.78 -19.49 20.48
CA GLU A 98 -8.34 -18.44 19.57
C GLU A 98 -9.49 -17.52 19.14
N ARG A 99 -9.15 -16.30 18.72
CA ARG A 99 -10.13 -15.32 18.24
C ARG A 99 -9.79 -14.87 16.82
N ALA A 100 -10.78 -14.93 15.94
CA ALA A 100 -10.70 -14.34 14.61
C ALA A 100 -11.03 -12.84 14.65
N LEU A 101 -10.14 -12.02 14.06
CA LEU A 101 -10.38 -10.61 13.81
C LEU A 101 -11.47 -10.43 12.75
N ASP A 102 -12.24 -9.36 12.87
CA ASP A 102 -13.08 -8.92 11.77
C ASP A 102 -12.22 -8.29 10.66
N GLY A 103 -12.77 -8.21 9.46
CA GLY A 103 -12.22 -7.40 8.38
C GLY A 103 -13.28 -6.45 7.82
N MET A 104 -12.82 -5.44 7.10
CA MET A 104 -13.67 -4.46 6.47
C MET A 104 -13.16 -4.04 5.09
N TRP A 105 -14.09 -3.63 4.25
CA TRP A 105 -13.78 -3.03 2.96
C TRP A 105 -13.55 -1.53 3.12
N VAL A 106 -12.46 -1.03 2.53
CA VAL A 106 -12.15 0.39 2.40
C VAL A 106 -12.15 0.75 0.92
N PHE A 107 -12.88 1.81 0.58
CA PHE A 107 -13.09 2.24 -0.80
C PHE A 107 -12.48 3.61 -1.03
N ASP A 108 -11.97 3.81 -2.25
CA ASP A 108 -11.31 5.03 -2.65
C ASP A 108 -11.54 5.31 -4.15
N LEU A 109 -11.53 6.57 -4.53
CA LEU A 109 -11.73 7.03 -5.91
C LEU A 109 -10.48 7.80 -6.33
N LYS A 110 -9.76 7.26 -7.32
CA LYS A 110 -8.75 8.04 -8.05
C LYS A 110 -9.46 8.92 -9.07
N MET A 111 -9.27 10.22 -8.94
CA MET A 111 -9.75 11.22 -9.89
C MET A 111 -8.58 11.78 -10.71
N ASP A 112 -8.86 12.26 -11.91
CA ASP A 112 -7.90 13.04 -12.70
C ASP A 112 -7.89 14.52 -12.26
N GLY A 113 -7.04 15.32 -12.92
CA GLY A 113 -6.96 16.77 -12.69
C GLY A 113 -8.22 17.54 -13.08
N ALA A 114 -9.15 16.93 -13.83
CA ALA A 114 -10.45 17.50 -14.17
C ALA A 114 -11.54 17.13 -13.13
N GLY A 115 -11.22 16.27 -12.17
CA GLY A 115 -12.14 15.79 -11.14
C GLY A 115 -13.02 14.61 -11.59
N GLU A 116 -12.69 13.97 -12.72
CA GLU A 116 -13.40 12.81 -13.23
C GLU A 116 -12.84 11.51 -12.65
N VAL A 117 -13.71 10.53 -12.41
CA VAL A 117 -13.31 9.25 -11.79
C VAL A 117 -12.57 8.38 -12.80
N VAL A 118 -11.26 8.24 -12.60
CA VAL A 118 -10.38 7.41 -13.43
C VAL A 118 -10.39 5.95 -12.96
N LYS A 119 -10.34 5.73 -11.64
CA LYS A 119 -10.24 4.37 -11.09
C LYS A 119 -10.90 4.26 -9.74
N ARG A 120 -11.74 3.23 -9.59
CA ARG A 120 -12.30 2.81 -8.29
C ARG A 120 -11.34 1.82 -7.64
N LYS A 121 -11.03 2.05 -6.37
CA LYS A 121 -10.17 1.17 -5.57
C LYS A 121 -10.97 0.59 -4.42
N ALA A 122 -10.84 -0.71 -4.21
CA ALA A 122 -11.38 -1.41 -3.05
C ALA A 122 -10.22 -2.15 -2.39
N ARG A 123 -10.13 -2.07 -1.06
CA ARG A 123 -9.11 -2.77 -0.28
C ARG A 123 -9.78 -3.55 0.84
N TRP A 124 -9.33 -4.78 1.05
CA TRP A 124 -9.74 -5.55 2.20
C TRP A 124 -8.73 -5.37 3.33
N VAL A 125 -9.23 -4.98 4.50
CA VAL A 125 -8.43 -4.48 5.62
C VAL A 125 -8.81 -5.25 6.88
N ALA A 126 -7.81 -5.69 7.63
CA ALA A 126 -8.00 -6.34 8.92
C ALA A 126 -8.33 -5.29 9.99
N ARG A 127 -9.24 -5.60 10.90
CA ARG A 127 -9.59 -4.75 12.04
C ARG A 127 -8.51 -4.83 13.13
N GLY A 128 -7.36 -4.21 12.88
CA GLY A 128 -6.26 -4.16 13.85
C GLY A 128 -6.60 -3.40 15.13
N ASP A 129 -7.63 -2.55 15.11
CA ASP A 129 -8.20 -1.92 16.30
C ASP A 129 -8.76 -2.92 17.31
N GLN A 130 -9.08 -4.14 16.86
CA GLN A 130 -9.51 -5.22 17.75
C GLN A 130 -8.33 -5.93 18.42
N MET A 131 -7.10 -5.75 17.93
CA MET A 131 -5.92 -6.48 18.40
C MET A 131 -5.44 -5.98 19.77
N VAL A 132 -4.96 -6.89 20.61
CA VAL A 132 -4.46 -6.61 21.96
C VAL A 132 -2.95 -6.80 22.03
N GLU A 133 -2.23 -5.77 22.48
CA GLU A 133 -0.77 -5.81 22.68
C GLU A 133 -0.39 -6.89 23.71
N GLY A 134 0.68 -7.63 23.43
CA GLY A 134 1.14 -8.76 24.26
C GLY A 134 0.38 -10.07 24.06
N ARG A 135 -0.80 -10.04 23.41
CA ARG A 135 -1.52 -11.25 22.97
C ARG A 135 -1.43 -11.44 21.46
N ASP A 136 -1.91 -10.45 20.70
CA ASP A 136 -2.09 -10.53 19.25
C ASP A 136 -0.91 -9.91 18.47
N PHE A 137 -0.10 -9.08 19.13
CA PHE A 137 1.14 -8.52 18.57
C PHE A 137 2.10 -8.09 19.68
N GLY A 138 3.41 -8.15 19.40
CA GLY A 138 4.46 -7.71 20.34
C GLY A 138 5.05 -6.33 20.05
N THR A 139 5.06 -5.88 18.79
CA THR A 139 5.65 -4.58 18.41
C THR A 139 4.77 -3.86 17.40
N LYS A 140 4.44 -2.60 17.70
CA LYS A 140 3.53 -1.76 16.92
C LYS A 140 4.18 -0.63 16.12
N TRP A 141 5.43 -0.27 16.44
CA TRP A 141 6.04 0.91 15.84
C TRP A 141 6.70 0.56 14.49
N ALA A 142 6.49 1.42 13.50
CA ALA A 142 7.30 1.48 12.29
C ALA A 142 8.12 2.77 12.34
N MET A 143 9.35 2.75 11.82
CA MET A 143 10.10 4.00 11.70
C MET A 143 9.54 4.86 10.59
N VAL A 144 9.48 6.17 10.83
CA VAL A 144 9.04 7.18 9.86
C VAL A 144 10.22 8.09 9.58
N ALA A 145 10.54 8.28 8.30
CA ALA A 145 11.61 9.18 7.90
C ALA A 145 11.30 10.60 8.35
N ARG A 146 12.28 11.27 8.96
CA ARG A 146 12.13 12.67 9.36
C ARG A 146 12.13 13.54 8.11
N MET A 147 11.26 14.55 8.09
CA MET A 147 11.16 15.44 6.93
C MET A 147 12.45 16.25 6.75
N GLU A 148 13.13 16.57 7.83
CA GLU A 148 14.45 17.20 7.85
C GLU A 148 15.47 16.33 7.10
N SER A 149 15.49 15.03 7.37
CA SER A 149 16.35 14.06 6.69
C SER A 149 16.04 13.97 5.20
N VAL A 150 14.76 13.88 4.84
CA VAL A 150 14.32 13.87 3.44
C VAL A 150 14.79 15.13 2.71
N ARG A 151 14.57 16.31 3.30
CA ARG A 151 15.02 17.60 2.74
C ARG A 151 16.55 17.65 2.60
N MET A 152 17.29 17.16 3.58
CA MET A 152 18.76 17.11 3.50
C MET A 152 19.24 16.22 2.35
N VAL A 153 18.64 15.05 2.14
CA VAL A 153 18.98 14.17 1.01
C VAL A 153 18.78 14.91 -0.32
N PHE A 154 17.65 15.59 -0.49
CA PHE A 154 17.38 16.39 -1.69
C PHE A 154 18.34 17.57 -1.86
N ALA A 155 18.70 18.27 -0.77
CA ALA A 155 19.66 19.37 -0.81
C ALA A 155 21.07 18.90 -1.20
N VAL A 156 21.51 17.73 -0.69
CA VAL A 156 22.78 17.13 -1.10
C VAL A 156 22.73 16.71 -2.57
N ALA A 157 21.62 16.11 -3.00
CA ALA A 157 21.45 15.71 -4.40
C ALA A 157 21.50 16.90 -5.35
N SER A 158 20.85 18.02 -5.01
CA SER A 158 20.87 19.23 -5.85
C SER A 158 22.27 19.85 -5.93
N VAL A 159 22.96 20.00 -4.80
CA VAL A 159 24.32 20.57 -4.75
C VAL A 159 25.33 19.71 -5.50
N LYS A 160 25.19 18.38 -5.42
CA LYS A 160 26.11 17.42 -6.08
C LYS A 160 25.70 17.03 -7.49
N GLY A 161 24.59 17.56 -8.02
CA GLY A 161 24.07 17.19 -9.34
C GLY A 161 23.68 15.72 -9.45
N LEU A 162 23.19 15.11 -8.36
CA LEU A 162 22.76 13.71 -8.35
C LEU A 162 21.32 13.57 -8.83
N HIS A 163 21.03 12.45 -9.49
CA HIS A 163 19.67 12.08 -9.87
C HIS A 163 18.97 11.35 -8.73
N VAL A 164 17.71 11.72 -8.46
CA VAL A 164 16.87 11.04 -7.47
C VAL A 164 15.83 10.17 -8.18
N ARG A 165 15.71 8.91 -7.75
CA ARG A 165 14.67 7.99 -8.22
C ARG A 165 13.78 7.57 -7.05
N GLN A 166 12.48 7.61 -7.26
CA GLN A 166 11.48 7.13 -6.31
C GLN A 166 10.99 5.75 -6.73
N TRP A 167 10.82 4.86 -5.75
CA TRP A 167 10.23 3.54 -5.93
C TRP A 167 9.01 3.44 -5.02
N ASP A 168 7.85 3.09 -5.60
CA ASP A 168 6.63 2.77 -4.85
C ASP A 168 6.40 1.25 -4.92
N PHE A 169 6.26 0.60 -3.78
CA PHE A 169 6.15 -0.85 -3.70
C PHE A 169 4.68 -1.27 -3.74
N SER A 170 4.26 -1.88 -4.85
CA SER A 170 2.91 -2.40 -5.00
C SER A 170 2.64 -3.55 -4.01
N GLY A 171 1.64 -3.36 -3.15
CA GLY A 171 1.27 -4.35 -2.14
C GLY A 171 2.42 -4.67 -1.17
N ALA A 172 3.16 -3.66 -0.73
CA ALA A 172 4.33 -3.75 0.17
C ALA A 172 4.19 -4.82 1.27
N TYR A 173 3.10 -4.79 2.04
CA TYR A 173 2.87 -5.75 3.13
C TYR A 173 2.73 -7.19 2.64
N LEU A 174 2.08 -7.40 1.50
CA LEU A 174 1.82 -8.74 0.96
C LEU A 174 3.08 -9.44 0.42
N ASN A 175 4.21 -8.74 0.34
CA ASN A 175 5.47 -9.32 -0.14
C ASN A 175 6.27 -10.02 0.97
N ARG A 176 5.77 -10.03 2.21
CA ARG A 176 6.47 -10.64 3.35
C ARG A 176 5.62 -11.72 4.04
N THR A 177 6.29 -12.72 4.60
CA THR A 177 5.67 -13.72 5.47
C THR A 177 5.53 -13.21 6.90
N MET A 178 4.45 -13.61 7.56
CA MET A 178 4.20 -13.27 8.96
C MET A 178 4.59 -14.43 9.87
N ASP A 179 5.31 -14.13 10.94
CA ASP A 179 5.80 -15.15 11.88
C ASP A 179 4.77 -15.51 12.97
N GLN A 180 3.78 -14.63 13.20
CA GLN A 180 2.72 -14.81 14.19
C GLN A 180 1.42 -15.26 13.52
N ALA A 181 0.77 -16.27 14.08
CA ALA A 181 -0.56 -16.67 13.65
C ALA A 181 -1.60 -15.58 13.98
N VAL A 182 -2.26 -15.05 12.95
CA VAL A 182 -3.40 -14.14 13.11
C VAL A 182 -4.57 -14.72 12.34
N TYR A 183 -5.68 -14.93 13.04
CA TYR A 183 -6.93 -15.40 12.45
C TYR A 183 -7.80 -14.21 12.09
N MET A 184 -8.46 -14.28 10.94
CA MET A 184 -9.40 -13.27 10.47
C MET A 184 -10.63 -13.96 9.87
N LYS A 185 -11.81 -13.37 10.01
CA LYS A 185 -13.01 -13.84 9.31
C LYS A 185 -12.84 -13.69 7.81
N GLN A 186 -13.52 -14.57 7.06
CA GLN A 186 -13.51 -14.50 5.61
C GLN A 186 -14.07 -13.15 5.11
N PRO A 187 -13.56 -12.63 3.97
CA PRO A 187 -14.08 -11.41 3.40
C PRO A 187 -15.56 -11.56 3.08
N ARG A 188 -16.37 -10.67 3.64
CA ARG A 188 -17.83 -10.72 3.45
C ARG A 188 -18.16 -10.67 1.97
N GLY A 189 -19.05 -11.54 1.51
CA GLY A 189 -19.47 -11.67 0.11
C GLY A 189 -18.47 -12.38 -0.80
N PHE A 190 -17.36 -12.88 -0.25
CA PHE A 190 -16.34 -13.69 -0.92
C PHE A 190 -15.99 -14.92 -0.08
N GLU A 191 -16.93 -15.38 0.76
CA GLU A 191 -16.78 -16.61 1.53
C GLU A 191 -16.69 -17.83 0.59
N GLU A 192 -15.82 -18.78 0.93
CA GLU A 192 -15.65 -20.01 0.16
C GLU A 192 -16.84 -20.94 0.41
N LYS A 193 -17.48 -21.40 -0.68
CA LYS A 193 -18.71 -22.19 -0.61
C LYS A 193 -18.44 -23.56 0.02
N GLY A 194 -19.19 -23.91 1.05
CA GLY A 194 -19.02 -25.15 1.82
C GLY A 194 -17.95 -25.08 2.91
N GLU A 195 -17.25 -23.94 3.05
CA GLU A 195 -16.28 -23.68 4.12
C GLU A 195 -16.60 -22.38 4.87
N GLU A 196 -17.88 -21.98 4.92
CA GLU A 196 -18.31 -20.68 5.48
C GLU A 196 -17.98 -20.53 6.97
N THR A 197 -17.81 -21.64 7.70
CA THR A 197 -17.44 -21.67 9.12
C THR A 197 -15.94 -21.51 9.35
N LYS A 198 -15.11 -21.69 8.32
CA LYS A 198 -13.65 -21.57 8.44
C LYS A 198 -13.21 -20.11 8.51
N VAL A 199 -12.02 -19.92 9.04
CA VAL A 199 -11.36 -18.62 9.18
C VAL A 199 -10.10 -18.55 8.34
N CYS A 200 -9.71 -17.33 7.95
CA CYS A 200 -8.45 -17.06 7.28
C CYS A 200 -7.33 -17.03 8.31
N LEU A 201 -6.40 -17.98 8.24
CA LEU A 201 -5.10 -17.87 8.89
C LEU A 201 -4.17 -17.04 7.99
N LEU A 202 -3.84 -15.83 8.43
CA LEU A 202 -2.98 -14.93 7.67
C LEU A 202 -1.54 -15.46 7.63
N LEU A 203 -1.01 -15.65 6.43
CA LEU A 203 0.38 -16.03 6.16
C LEU A 203 1.26 -14.81 5.87
N ARG A 204 0.63 -13.69 5.52
CA ARG A 204 1.26 -12.43 5.14
C ARG A 204 0.56 -11.28 5.85
N PRO A 205 1.26 -10.18 6.19
CA PRO A 205 0.63 -9.06 6.83
C PRO A 205 -0.34 -8.37 5.86
N LEU A 206 -1.54 -8.11 6.35
CA LEU A 206 -2.59 -7.38 5.63
C LEU A 206 -2.59 -5.90 6.05
N TYR A 207 -3.21 -5.06 5.23
CA TYR A 207 -3.56 -3.70 5.64
C TYR A 207 -4.38 -3.72 6.94
N GLY A 208 -4.17 -2.71 7.77
CA GLY A 208 -4.90 -2.53 9.03
C GLY A 208 -4.38 -3.37 10.20
N LEU A 209 -3.50 -4.36 9.97
CA LEU A 209 -2.79 -5.00 11.08
C LEU A 209 -1.82 -4.00 11.74
N VAL A 210 -1.81 -4.00 13.08
CA VAL A 210 -0.99 -3.07 13.87
C VAL A 210 0.51 -3.24 13.58
N GLN A 211 0.96 -4.47 13.35
CA GLN A 211 2.35 -4.81 13.10
C GLN A 211 2.78 -4.73 11.63
N ALA A 212 1.87 -4.49 10.68
CA ALA A 212 2.18 -4.53 9.24
C ALA A 212 3.31 -3.57 8.86
N GLY A 213 3.27 -2.33 9.37
CA GLY A 213 4.31 -1.32 9.13
C GLY A 213 5.67 -1.74 9.67
N HIS A 214 5.72 -2.31 10.87
CA HIS A 214 6.95 -2.79 11.49
C HIS A 214 7.57 -3.96 10.73
N ILE A 215 6.75 -4.92 10.29
CA ILE A 215 7.19 -6.06 9.48
C ILE A 215 7.79 -5.57 8.16
N TRP A 216 7.15 -4.59 7.51
CA TRP A 216 7.66 -4.01 6.27
C TRP A 216 8.98 -3.27 6.46
N TYR A 217 9.09 -2.45 7.52
CA TYR A 217 10.34 -1.79 7.87
C TYR A 217 11.49 -2.78 8.06
N LYS A 218 11.26 -3.87 8.82
CA LYS A 218 12.25 -4.94 9.00
C LYS A 218 12.66 -5.58 7.68
N THR A 219 11.67 -5.83 6.80
CA THR A 219 11.91 -6.44 5.48
C THR A 219 12.82 -5.56 4.63
N LEU A 220 12.50 -4.27 4.54
CA LEU A 220 13.36 -3.31 3.85
C LEU A 220 14.74 -3.22 4.52
N SER A 221 14.79 -3.25 5.86
CA SER A 221 16.05 -3.14 6.57
C SER A 221 17.02 -4.27 6.23
N THR A 222 16.51 -5.51 6.25
CA THR A 222 17.28 -6.69 5.84
C THR A 222 17.74 -6.55 4.38
N GLY A 223 16.83 -6.23 3.46
CA GLY A 223 17.16 -6.14 2.03
C GLY A 223 18.20 -5.06 1.72
N TYR A 224 18.10 -3.90 2.36
CA TYR A 224 19.12 -2.86 2.22
C TYR A 224 20.48 -3.29 2.78
N GLY A 225 20.49 -4.01 3.91
CA GLY A 225 21.73 -4.57 4.47
C GLY A 225 22.41 -5.59 3.56
N GLU A 226 21.63 -6.45 2.90
CA GLU A 226 22.12 -7.40 1.89
C GLU A 226 22.71 -6.72 0.66
N LEU A 227 22.19 -5.55 0.30
CA LEU A 227 22.72 -4.69 -0.76
C LEU A 227 23.92 -3.83 -0.31
N GLY A 228 24.35 -3.94 0.94
CA GLY A 228 25.52 -3.23 1.48
C GLY A 228 25.24 -1.81 1.99
N TYR A 229 23.97 -1.42 2.12
CA TYR A 229 23.62 -0.13 2.71
C TYR A 229 23.61 -0.20 4.24
N HIS A 230 24.05 0.89 4.88
CA HIS A 230 24.12 0.98 6.34
C HIS A 230 23.14 2.03 6.88
N GLU A 231 22.54 1.72 8.03
CA GLU A 231 21.64 2.65 8.72
C GLU A 231 22.40 3.87 9.24
N ASN A 232 21.85 5.06 8.99
CA ASN A 232 22.40 6.28 9.54
C ASN A 232 22.06 6.42 11.04
N VAL A 233 23.06 6.79 11.84
CA VAL A 233 22.91 6.93 13.31
C VAL A 233 21.91 8.02 13.71
N ALA A 234 21.83 9.11 12.92
CA ALA A 234 20.93 10.23 13.21
C ALA A 234 19.48 9.97 12.79
N ASP A 235 19.28 9.18 11.72
CA ASP A 235 17.96 8.77 11.22
C ASP A 235 18.05 7.38 10.57
N PRO A 236 17.54 6.32 11.23
CA PRO A 236 17.63 4.95 10.70
C PRO A 236 16.76 4.68 9.46
N CYS A 237 15.91 5.64 9.05
CA CYS A 237 15.23 5.60 7.75
C CYS A 237 16.11 6.08 6.59
N VAL A 238 17.24 6.75 6.88
CA VAL A 238 18.26 7.10 5.89
C VAL A 238 19.33 6.02 5.87
N ARG A 239 19.68 5.56 4.67
CA ARG A 239 20.76 4.59 4.48
C ARG A 239 21.73 5.06 3.41
N THR A 240 23.00 4.75 3.61
CA THR A 240 24.12 5.15 2.74
C THR A 240 25.02 3.97 2.44
#